data_AF-A0A2V2RVV2-F1
#
_entry.id   AF-A0A2V2RVV2-F1
#
_cell.length_a   1.000
_cell.length_b   1.000
_cell.length_c   1.000
_cell.angle_alpha   90.00
_cell.angle_beta   90.00
_cell.angle_gamma   90.00
#
_symmetry.space_group_name_H-M   'P 1'
#
loop_
_entity.id
_entity.type
_entity.pdbx_description
1 polymer ?
#
loop_
_entity_poly.entity_id
_entity_poly.type
_entity_poly.pdbx_seq_one_letter_code
_entity_poly.pdbx_strand_id
1 'polypeptide(L)'
;MPQLSYNFLMNIGVAGELYDIGFNNVLSPVSAIEPAILPGQGLAKIIGQDMQVRLPHVDIAVVTASAPLSAGNSTVVTLNGIALSPVVYATSNAATLAAIAALIAAQDGIASAVSNGTDTITINATQGFAVSATFVTSGGSGVTWTTTYSNDNVFYGVAVFIQNKMNLYSPQGSVGPAPYIKGDAVPALTRGRIYVTVENNVTSDSPVYWRIAPTLANPLVGGFRSDSDGGTAILLSNNIVRWITSASTGNLAVLEINQP
;
A
#
# COMPACT_ATOMS: atom_id res chain seq x y z
N MET A 1 7.37 -31.69 -34.66
CA MET A 1 8.33 -30.75 -35.26
C MET A 1 9.25 -30.28 -34.14
N PRO A 2 10.56 -30.58 -34.16
CA PRO A 2 11.47 -30.02 -33.17
C PRO A 2 11.61 -28.52 -33.40
N GLN A 3 11.65 -27.74 -32.33
CA GLN A 3 11.85 -26.30 -32.36
C GLN A 3 13.24 -25.98 -32.96
N LEU A 4 13.27 -25.26 -34.09
CA LEU A 4 14.50 -25.02 -34.88
C LEU A 4 15.19 -23.67 -34.58
N SER A 5 14.65 -22.87 -33.67
CA SER A 5 15.27 -21.60 -33.28
C SER A 5 14.91 -21.23 -31.84
N TYR A 6 15.93 -20.86 -31.06
CA TYR A 6 15.76 -20.10 -29.83
C TYR A 6 15.95 -18.62 -30.16
N ASN A 7 15.08 -17.75 -29.63
CA ASN A 7 15.33 -16.32 -29.68
C ASN A 7 16.56 -16.04 -28.81
N PHE A 8 17.63 -15.45 -29.38
CA PHE A 8 18.84 -15.10 -28.62
C PHE A 8 18.58 -14.07 -27.50
N LEU A 9 17.43 -13.41 -27.55
CA LEU A 9 16.91 -12.50 -26.51
C LEU A 9 15.68 -13.13 -25.86
N MET A 10 15.86 -14.18 -25.06
CA MET A 10 14.81 -14.62 -24.13
C MET A 10 14.75 -13.63 -22.96
N ASN A 11 13.57 -13.08 -22.70
CA ASN A 11 13.34 -12.27 -21.50
C ASN A 11 13.67 -13.14 -20.28
N ILE A 12 14.47 -12.61 -19.34
CA ILE A 12 14.99 -13.34 -18.17
C ILE A 12 13.86 -13.79 -17.21
N GLY A 13 12.66 -13.24 -17.39
CA GLY A 13 11.41 -13.65 -16.75
C GLY A 13 10.35 -12.56 -16.91
N VAL A 14 9.24 -12.70 -16.21
CA VAL A 14 8.20 -11.67 -16.07
C VAL A 14 7.91 -11.44 -14.58
N ALA A 15 7.48 -10.23 -14.21
CA ALA A 15 7.06 -9.96 -12.83
C ALA A 15 5.95 -10.94 -12.40
N GLY A 16 6.13 -11.56 -11.23
CA GLY A 16 5.25 -12.59 -10.70
C GLY A 16 5.63 -14.02 -11.13
N GLU A 17 6.54 -14.21 -12.07
CA GLU A 17 6.99 -15.55 -12.48
C GLU A 17 7.87 -16.20 -11.40
N LEU A 18 7.63 -17.48 -11.13
CA LEU A 18 8.45 -18.25 -10.18
C LEU A 18 9.87 -18.41 -10.71
N TYR A 19 10.86 -18.16 -9.87
CA TYR A 19 12.27 -18.20 -10.27
C TYR A 19 12.82 -19.63 -10.41
N ASP A 20 12.45 -20.51 -9.49
CA ASP A 20 12.92 -21.90 -9.48
C ASP A 20 11.77 -22.91 -9.37
N ILE A 21 12.09 -24.15 -9.75
CA ILE A 21 11.21 -25.33 -9.61
C ILE A 21 11.32 -25.96 -8.22
N GLY A 22 11.92 -25.25 -7.25
CA GLY A 22 12.14 -25.74 -5.90
C GLY A 22 10.83 -25.80 -5.11
N PHE A 23 10.95 -26.08 -3.80
CA PHE A 23 9.79 -26.05 -2.92
C PHE A 23 9.20 -24.64 -2.89
N ASN A 24 7.96 -24.50 -3.38
CA ASN A 24 7.18 -23.30 -3.30
C ASN A 24 5.88 -23.56 -2.52
N ASN A 25 5.39 -22.53 -1.84
CA ASN A 25 4.06 -22.53 -1.24
C ASN A 25 3.25 -21.40 -1.89
N VAL A 26 2.28 -21.78 -2.71
CA VAL A 26 1.38 -20.85 -3.39
C VAL A 26 -0.03 -21.10 -2.86
N LEU A 27 -0.57 -20.11 -2.15
CA LEU A 27 -1.95 -20.11 -1.70
C LEU A 27 -2.81 -19.36 -2.71
N SER A 28 -4.13 -19.58 -2.71
CA SER A 28 -5.06 -18.86 -3.61
C SER A 28 -6.09 -18.05 -2.83
N PRO A 29 -5.69 -17.02 -2.07
CA PRO A 29 -6.62 -16.09 -1.44
C PRO A 29 -7.44 -15.32 -2.49
N VAL A 30 -8.52 -14.68 -2.05
CA VAL A 30 -9.37 -13.85 -2.89
C VAL A 30 -8.94 -12.38 -2.81
N SER A 31 -8.88 -11.70 -3.96
CA SER A 31 -8.79 -10.24 -4.03
C SER A 31 -10.10 -9.64 -3.54
N ALA A 32 -10.14 -9.17 -2.30
CA ALA A 32 -11.43 -8.80 -1.69
C ALA A 32 -11.87 -7.36 -2.00
N ILE A 33 -10.92 -6.45 -2.22
CA ILE A 33 -11.18 -5.00 -2.23
C ILE A 33 -10.61 -4.32 -3.48
N GLU A 34 -9.42 -4.72 -3.91
CA GLU A 34 -8.68 -4.00 -4.94
C GLU A 34 -9.33 -4.07 -6.33
N PRO A 35 -9.36 -2.94 -7.06
CA PRO A 35 -9.87 -2.94 -8.43
C PRO A 35 -8.98 -3.77 -9.36
N ALA A 36 -7.66 -3.78 -9.13
CA ALA A 36 -6.70 -4.54 -9.90
C ALA A 36 -5.42 -4.82 -9.10
N ILE A 37 -4.99 -6.08 -9.08
CA ILE A 37 -3.71 -6.54 -8.55
C ILE A 37 -2.89 -7.11 -9.71
N LEU A 38 -1.72 -6.53 -9.96
CA LEU A 38 -0.79 -6.97 -10.99
C LEU A 38 0.12 -8.10 -10.45
N PRO A 39 0.47 -9.07 -11.29
CA PRO A 39 1.50 -10.05 -10.96
C PRO A 39 2.83 -9.38 -10.57
N GLY A 40 3.49 -9.94 -9.56
CA GLY A 40 4.72 -9.41 -8.98
C GLY A 40 4.53 -8.35 -7.89
N GLN A 41 3.30 -7.92 -7.60
CA GLN A 41 3.02 -7.04 -6.45
C GLN A 41 2.99 -7.83 -5.14
N GLY A 42 3.58 -7.25 -4.09
CA GLY A 42 3.44 -7.70 -2.71
C GLY A 42 2.04 -7.42 -2.17
N LEU A 43 1.51 -8.39 -1.43
CA LEU A 43 0.14 -8.44 -0.94
C LEU A 43 0.08 -8.27 0.57
N ALA A 44 -0.95 -7.58 1.05
CA ALA A 44 -1.29 -7.51 2.46
C ALA A 44 -2.43 -8.47 2.80
N LYS A 45 -2.41 -9.07 3.99
CA LYS A 45 -3.55 -9.79 4.55
C LYS A 45 -4.66 -8.80 4.93
N ILE A 46 -5.91 -9.21 4.77
CA ILE A 46 -7.03 -8.55 5.46
C ILE A 46 -7.13 -9.10 6.89
N ILE A 47 -6.92 -8.23 7.87
CA ILE A 47 -6.89 -8.58 9.28
C ILE A 47 -8.27 -9.07 9.71
N GLY A 48 -8.30 -10.23 10.36
CA GLY A 48 -9.54 -10.87 10.81
C GLY A 48 -10.32 -11.62 9.73
N GLN A 49 -9.82 -11.68 8.49
CA GLN A 49 -10.38 -12.50 7.42
C GLN A 49 -9.36 -13.56 6.98
N ASP A 50 -9.86 -14.77 6.75
CA ASP A 50 -9.03 -15.86 6.24
C ASP A 50 -9.06 -15.89 4.71
N MET A 51 -7.90 -16.18 4.11
CA MET A 51 -7.75 -16.33 2.66
C MET A 51 -8.25 -15.12 1.84
N GLN A 52 -8.05 -13.91 2.37
CA GLN A 52 -8.32 -12.67 1.64
C GLN A 52 -7.09 -11.75 1.65
N VAL A 53 -6.83 -11.15 0.50
CA VAL A 53 -5.69 -10.27 0.27
C VAL A 53 -6.14 -8.94 -0.34
N ARG A 54 -5.27 -7.94 -0.15
CA ARG A 54 -5.38 -6.58 -0.68
C ARG A 54 -3.99 -6.04 -1.03
N LEU A 55 -3.92 -4.87 -1.64
CA LEU A 55 -2.68 -4.11 -1.74
C LEU A 55 -2.40 -3.40 -0.40
N PRO A 56 -1.12 -3.08 -0.12
CA PRO A 56 -0.79 -2.30 1.06
C PRO A 56 -1.29 -0.87 0.95
N HIS A 57 -1.65 -0.30 2.09
CA HIS A 57 -2.11 1.08 2.18
C HIS A 57 -1.50 1.81 3.36
N VAL A 58 -1.44 3.13 3.26
CA VAL A 58 -1.40 4.00 4.43
C VAL A 58 -2.82 4.11 4.96
N ASP A 59 -3.17 3.34 5.99
CA ASP A 59 -4.52 3.27 6.55
C ASP A 59 -4.65 3.98 7.91
N ILE A 60 -3.56 4.56 8.43
CA ILE A 60 -3.56 5.31 9.69
C ILE A 60 -2.96 6.70 9.49
N ALA A 61 -3.66 7.73 9.97
CA ALA A 61 -3.15 9.08 10.09
C ALA A 61 -3.26 9.58 11.53
N VAL A 62 -2.15 10.06 12.08
CA VAL A 62 -2.11 10.76 13.37
C VAL A 62 -1.86 12.22 13.09
N VAL A 63 -2.84 13.06 13.42
CA VAL A 63 -2.79 14.50 13.20
C VAL A 63 -2.59 15.18 14.54
N THR A 64 -1.57 16.03 14.65
CA THR A 64 -1.21 16.74 15.88
C THR A 64 -1.26 18.24 15.68
N ALA A 65 -2.02 18.94 16.52
CA ALA A 65 -2.02 20.41 16.60
C ALA A 65 -0.80 20.91 17.37
N SER A 66 -0.18 22.00 16.92
CA SER A 66 1.00 22.59 17.58
C SER A 66 0.69 23.35 18.86
N ALA A 67 -0.57 23.72 19.07
CA ALA A 67 -1.08 24.38 20.26
C ALA A 67 -2.60 24.15 20.39
N PRO A 68 -3.20 24.39 21.57
CA PRO A 68 -4.65 24.32 21.73
C PRO A 68 -5.39 25.29 20.80
N LEU A 69 -6.51 24.82 20.27
CA LEU A 69 -7.49 25.67 19.60
C LEU A 69 -8.14 26.62 20.62
N SER A 70 -8.54 27.80 20.15
CA SER A 70 -9.07 28.90 20.94
C SER A 70 -10.22 29.60 20.20
N ALA A 71 -10.92 30.48 20.93
CA ALA A 71 -12.01 31.26 20.38
C ALA A 71 -11.59 32.02 19.11
N GLY A 72 -12.41 31.93 18.07
CA GLY A 72 -12.13 32.52 16.77
C GLY A 72 -11.37 31.62 15.80
N ASN A 73 -10.87 30.45 16.22
CA ASN A 73 -10.37 29.45 15.29
C ASN A 73 -11.52 28.78 14.52
N SER A 74 -11.28 28.49 13.24
CA SER A 74 -12.09 27.62 12.40
C SER A 74 -11.18 26.68 11.61
N THR A 75 -11.39 25.37 11.76
CA THR A 75 -10.54 24.34 11.16
C THR A 75 -11.27 23.66 10.01
N VAL A 76 -10.66 23.67 8.83
CA VAL A 76 -11.08 22.92 7.65
C VAL A 76 -10.20 21.69 7.55
N VAL A 77 -10.83 20.53 7.31
CA VAL A 77 -10.14 19.27 7.04
C VAL A 77 -10.33 18.93 5.58
N THR A 78 -9.24 18.68 4.86
CA THR A 78 -9.29 18.04 3.54
C THR A 78 -8.95 16.57 3.72
N LEU A 79 -9.96 15.71 3.63
CA LEU A 79 -9.84 14.27 3.80
C LEU A 79 -9.92 13.61 2.42
N ASN A 80 -8.93 12.80 2.05
CA ASN A 80 -8.89 12.10 0.77
C ASN A 80 -9.12 13.01 -0.44
N GLY A 81 -8.61 14.24 -0.37
CA GLY A 81 -8.75 15.27 -1.41
C GLY A 81 -10.08 16.05 -1.38
N ILE A 82 -11.01 15.71 -0.48
CA ILE A 82 -12.32 16.37 -0.33
C ILE A 82 -12.29 17.28 0.90
N ALA A 83 -12.58 18.56 0.70
CA ALA A 83 -12.73 19.50 1.80
C ALA A 83 -14.06 19.25 2.53
N LEU A 84 -13.98 19.00 3.83
CA LEU A 84 -15.13 18.87 4.71
C LEU A 84 -15.61 20.25 5.19
N SER A 85 -16.84 20.29 5.72
CA SER A 85 -17.40 21.50 6.33
C SER A 85 -16.49 22.04 7.45
N PRO A 86 -16.24 23.36 7.50
CA PRO A 86 -15.41 23.95 8.55
C PRO A 86 -15.99 23.70 9.94
N VAL A 87 -15.13 23.33 10.90
CA VAL A 87 -15.49 23.23 12.31
C VAL A 87 -15.00 24.49 13.03
N VAL A 88 -15.94 25.32 13.47
CA VAL A 88 -15.64 26.52 14.27
C VAL A 88 -15.40 26.11 15.71
N TYR A 89 -14.44 26.77 16.37
CA TYR A 89 -14.18 26.57 17.78
C TYR A 89 -15.45 26.73 18.62
N ALA A 90 -15.70 25.76 19.49
CA ALA A 90 -16.86 25.71 20.37
C ALA A 90 -16.50 26.18 21.79
N THR A 91 -16.91 25.45 22.83
CA THR A 91 -16.69 25.85 24.24
C THR A 91 -15.27 25.58 24.73
N SER A 92 -14.62 24.54 24.21
CA SER A 92 -13.27 24.12 24.63
C SER A 92 -12.48 23.51 23.48
N ASN A 93 -11.16 23.46 23.62
CA ASN A 93 -10.28 22.73 22.71
C ASN A 93 -10.71 21.27 22.56
N ALA A 94 -10.91 20.56 23.69
CA ALA A 94 -11.32 19.16 23.69
C ALA A 94 -12.65 18.94 22.94
N ALA A 95 -13.64 19.79 23.18
CA ALA A 95 -14.94 19.70 22.50
C ALA A 95 -14.81 19.96 20.99
N THR A 96 -13.95 20.91 20.61
CA THR A 96 -13.69 21.22 19.19
C THR A 96 -12.97 20.06 18.50
N LEU A 97 -11.94 19.47 19.11
CA LEU A 97 -11.24 18.31 18.56
C LEU A 97 -12.17 17.08 18.46
N ALA A 98 -13.04 16.87 19.44
CA ALA A 98 -14.05 15.81 19.38
C ALA A 98 -15.06 16.02 18.24
N ALA A 99 -15.48 17.26 18.00
CA ALA A 99 -16.37 17.59 16.88
C ALA A 99 -15.68 17.36 15.52
N ILE A 100 -14.40 17.72 15.38
CA ILE A 100 -13.61 17.43 14.17
C ILE A 100 -13.48 15.92 13.97
N ALA A 101 -13.13 15.17 15.01
CA ALA A 101 -13.01 13.71 14.93
C ALA A 101 -14.36 13.06 14.53
N ALA A 102 -15.48 13.51 15.09
CA ALA A 102 -16.81 13.02 14.73
C ALA A 102 -17.16 13.31 13.27
N LEU A 103 -16.83 14.50 12.74
CA LEU A 103 -17.04 14.85 11.34
C LEU A 103 -16.25 13.94 10.38
N ILE A 104 -15.02 13.58 10.76
CA ILE A 104 -14.15 12.68 9.99
C ILE A 104 -14.67 11.24 10.06
N ALA A 105 -15.06 10.77 11.26
CA ALA A 105 -15.58 9.41 11.45
C ALA A 105 -16.90 9.16 10.70
N ALA A 106 -17.64 10.21 10.36
CA ALA A 106 -18.86 10.12 9.55
C ALA A 106 -18.61 9.98 8.04
N GLN A 107 -17.36 10.10 7.58
CA GLN A 107 -17.04 9.98 6.15
C GLN A 107 -16.92 8.51 5.74
N ASP A 108 -17.35 8.22 4.51
CA ASP A 108 -17.18 6.89 3.92
C ASP A 108 -15.70 6.51 3.82
N GLY A 109 -15.40 5.24 4.09
CA GLY A 109 -14.03 4.71 4.07
C GLY A 109 -13.23 5.00 5.35
N ILE A 110 -13.81 5.64 6.36
CA ILE A 110 -13.19 5.82 7.68
C ILE A 110 -13.81 4.83 8.67
N ALA A 111 -12.96 3.99 9.30
CA ALA A 111 -13.41 3.06 10.34
C ALA A 111 -13.55 3.76 11.70
N SER A 112 -12.64 4.68 12.01
CA SER A 112 -12.71 5.50 13.22
C SER A 112 -11.89 6.78 13.10
N ALA A 113 -12.30 7.80 13.83
CA ALA A 113 -11.45 8.96 14.13
C ALA A 113 -11.65 9.34 15.60
N VAL A 114 -10.57 9.39 16.36
CA VAL A 114 -10.60 9.56 17.83
C VAL A 114 -9.66 10.68 18.24
N SER A 115 -10.20 11.66 18.95
CA SER A 115 -9.40 12.72 19.59
C SER A 115 -8.90 12.26 20.96
N ASN A 116 -7.67 12.63 21.33
CA ASN A 116 -7.17 12.46 22.70
C ASN A 116 -7.65 13.58 23.66
N GLY A 117 -8.38 14.58 23.15
CA GLY A 117 -8.91 15.72 23.90
C GLY A 117 -7.91 16.87 24.12
N THR A 118 -6.64 16.71 23.76
CA THR A 118 -5.60 17.73 23.95
C THR A 118 -5.08 18.30 22.65
N ASP A 119 -4.63 17.45 21.73
CA ASP A 119 -3.83 17.90 20.58
C ASP A 119 -3.80 16.91 19.42
N THR A 120 -4.17 15.64 19.63
CA THR A 120 -4.11 14.62 18.57
C THR A 120 -5.48 14.10 18.17
N ILE A 121 -5.60 13.78 16.88
CA ILE A 121 -6.68 12.99 16.30
C ILE A 121 -6.05 11.81 15.55
N THR A 122 -6.40 10.60 15.97
CA THR A 122 -6.00 9.36 15.28
C THR A 122 -7.14 8.91 14.38
N ILE A 123 -6.86 8.83 13.09
CA ILE A 123 -7.79 8.43 12.04
C ILE A 123 -7.36 7.05 11.54
N ASN A 124 -8.28 6.09 11.56
CA ASN A 124 -8.09 4.77 10.97
C ASN A 124 -9.07 4.61 9.81
N ALA A 125 -8.56 4.35 8.62
CA ALA A 125 -9.36 4.00 7.46
C ALA A 125 -10.04 2.65 7.66
N THR A 126 -11.11 2.40 6.90
CA THR A 126 -11.60 1.04 6.71
C THR A 126 -10.51 0.21 6.04
N GLN A 127 -10.33 -1.03 6.47
CA GLN A 127 -9.32 -1.91 5.87
C GLN A 127 -9.47 -1.95 4.35
N GLY A 128 -8.35 -1.78 3.63
CA GLY A 128 -8.32 -1.70 2.17
C GLY A 128 -8.57 -0.32 1.58
N PHE A 129 -8.62 0.72 2.40
CA PHE A 129 -8.63 2.11 1.95
C PHE A 129 -7.42 2.86 2.47
N ALA A 130 -6.85 3.72 1.64
CA ALA A 130 -5.84 4.68 2.08
C ALA A 130 -6.50 5.90 2.73
N VAL A 131 -5.77 6.55 3.65
CA VAL A 131 -6.15 7.83 4.23
C VAL A 131 -5.11 8.89 3.92
N SER A 132 -5.59 10.06 3.50
CA SER A 132 -4.83 11.32 3.50
C SER A 132 -5.66 12.38 4.19
N ALA A 133 -5.02 13.19 5.03
CA ALA A 133 -5.69 14.23 5.78
C ALA A 133 -4.79 15.46 5.89
N THR A 134 -5.34 16.63 5.58
CA THR A 134 -4.68 17.92 5.83
C THR A 134 -5.64 18.85 6.55
N PHE A 135 -5.09 19.61 7.50
CA PHE A 135 -5.86 20.45 8.40
C PHE A 135 -5.36 21.88 8.26
N VAL A 136 -6.30 22.80 8.11
CA VAL A 136 -6.01 24.23 8.02
C VAL A 136 -6.89 24.94 9.03
N THR A 137 -6.27 25.61 9.98
CA THR A 137 -6.97 26.48 10.92
C THR A 137 -6.83 27.93 10.45
N SER A 138 -7.94 28.66 10.46
CA SER A 138 -8.04 30.08 10.14
C SER A 138 -8.67 30.85 11.30
N GLY A 139 -8.34 32.14 11.41
CA GLY A 139 -8.75 32.97 12.55
C GLY A 139 -8.11 32.54 13.88
N GLY A 140 -8.24 33.35 14.93
CA GLY A 140 -7.75 33.00 16.29
C GLY A 140 -6.23 32.84 16.39
N SER A 141 -5.77 31.90 17.24
CA SER A 141 -4.36 31.54 17.40
C SER A 141 -3.78 30.86 16.15
N GLY A 142 -2.49 31.10 15.87
CA GLY A 142 -1.76 30.52 14.73
C GLY A 142 -1.43 29.04 14.90
N VAL A 143 -2.44 28.20 15.10
CA VAL A 143 -2.30 26.75 15.22
C VAL A 143 -1.92 26.15 13.87
N THR A 144 -0.88 25.34 13.89
CA THR A 144 -0.45 24.53 12.74
C THR A 144 -0.70 23.05 13.04
N TRP A 145 -0.84 22.26 11.99
CA TRP A 145 -1.11 20.83 12.08
C TRP A 145 -0.03 20.03 11.38
N THR A 146 0.44 18.99 12.04
CA THR A 146 1.35 17.99 11.46
C THR A 146 0.61 16.68 11.34
N THR A 147 0.68 16.05 10.18
CA THR A 147 0.10 14.72 9.96
C THR A 147 1.22 13.70 9.76
N THR A 148 1.21 12.66 10.58
CA THR A 148 2.09 11.50 10.45
C THR A 148 1.27 10.32 9.96
N TYR A 149 1.77 9.66 8.92
CA TYR A 149 1.13 8.52 8.30
C TYR A 149 1.75 7.21 8.81
N SER A 150 0.92 6.21 9.02
CA SER A 150 1.32 4.87 9.43
C SER A 150 0.42 3.83 8.76
N ASN A 151 0.61 2.57 9.10
CA ASN A 151 -0.19 1.48 8.58
C ASN A 151 -0.26 0.26 9.50
N ASP A 152 -1.25 -0.61 9.28
CA ASP A 152 -1.39 -1.91 9.94
C ASP A 152 -1.07 -3.12 9.03
N ASN A 153 -0.46 -2.88 7.86
CA ASN A 153 -0.29 -3.91 6.84
C ASN A 153 0.51 -5.11 7.38
N VAL A 154 -0.03 -6.30 7.14
CA VAL A 154 0.68 -7.58 7.35
C VAL A 154 1.02 -8.17 5.99
N PHE A 155 2.30 -8.28 5.68
CA PHE A 155 2.76 -8.91 4.44
C PHE A 155 2.26 -10.36 4.36
N TYR A 156 1.66 -10.72 3.22
CA TYR A 156 1.07 -12.04 2.96
C TYR A 156 1.83 -12.85 1.91
N GLY A 157 2.53 -12.19 0.98
CA GLY A 157 3.23 -12.84 -0.12
C GLY A 157 3.25 -11.98 -1.38
N VAL A 158 3.59 -12.60 -2.51
CA VAL A 158 3.62 -11.91 -3.82
C VAL A 158 2.65 -12.56 -4.79
N ALA A 159 1.89 -11.74 -5.52
CA ALA A 159 0.99 -12.20 -6.57
C ALA A 159 1.78 -12.91 -7.68
N VAL A 160 1.51 -14.20 -7.89
CA VAL A 160 2.17 -15.02 -8.90
C VAL A 160 1.55 -14.73 -10.27
N PHE A 161 2.39 -14.72 -11.30
CA PHE A 161 1.93 -14.72 -12.68
C PHE A 161 1.49 -16.11 -13.05
N ILE A 162 0.18 -16.29 -13.22
CA ILE A 162 -0.37 -17.45 -13.92
C ILE A 162 -1.03 -16.91 -15.18
N GLN A 163 -0.78 -17.57 -16.31
CA GLN A 163 -1.49 -17.29 -17.54
C GLN A 163 -2.94 -17.79 -17.40
N ASN A 164 -3.73 -17.06 -16.63
CA ASN A 164 -5.08 -17.44 -16.20
C ASN A 164 -6.13 -16.96 -17.21
N LYS A 165 -5.96 -15.78 -17.81
CA LYS A 165 -6.96 -15.14 -18.66
C LYS A 165 -6.33 -14.35 -19.81
N MET A 166 -7.09 -14.17 -20.89
CA MET A 166 -6.78 -13.17 -21.92
C MET A 166 -6.68 -11.80 -21.26
N ASN A 167 -5.60 -11.06 -21.51
CA ASN A 167 -5.48 -9.68 -21.06
C ASN A 167 -6.42 -8.77 -21.85
N LEU A 168 -7.68 -8.64 -21.42
CA LEU A 168 -8.67 -7.77 -22.06
C LEU A 168 -8.35 -6.27 -21.94
N TYR A 169 -7.37 -5.90 -21.11
CA TYR A 169 -6.99 -4.51 -20.84
C TYR A 169 -5.79 -4.04 -21.67
N SER A 170 -5.14 -4.93 -22.42
CA SER A 170 -4.08 -4.52 -23.33
C SER A 170 -4.69 -4.02 -24.65
N PRO A 171 -4.27 -2.83 -25.16
CA PRO A 171 -4.68 -2.33 -26.46
C PRO A 171 -4.33 -3.28 -27.63
N GLN A 172 -3.44 -4.24 -27.39
CA GLN A 172 -2.99 -5.27 -28.33
C GLN A 172 -3.64 -6.65 -28.08
N GLY A 173 -4.69 -6.76 -27.25
CA GLY A 173 -5.36 -8.02 -26.91
C GLY A 173 -4.62 -8.81 -25.82
N SER A 174 -4.51 -10.14 -25.91
CA SER A 174 -3.91 -11.04 -24.90
C SER A 174 -2.42 -10.82 -24.55
N VAL A 175 -1.83 -9.68 -24.88
CA VAL A 175 -0.42 -9.37 -24.65
C VAL A 175 -0.23 -8.83 -23.23
N GLY A 176 0.75 -9.40 -22.50
CA GLY A 176 1.13 -8.99 -21.15
C GLY A 176 0.32 -9.64 -20.03
N PRO A 177 0.77 -9.50 -18.76
CA PRO A 177 0.11 -10.10 -17.62
C PRO A 177 -1.24 -9.45 -17.33
N ALA A 178 -2.32 -10.25 -17.33
CA ALA A 178 -3.64 -9.77 -16.92
C ALA A 178 -3.66 -9.53 -15.39
N PRO A 179 -4.26 -8.42 -14.92
CA PRO A 179 -4.45 -8.20 -13.50
C PRO A 179 -5.49 -9.17 -12.92
N TYR A 180 -5.36 -9.47 -11.63
CA TYR A 180 -6.43 -10.05 -10.83
C TYR A 180 -7.38 -8.94 -10.38
N ILE A 181 -8.65 -9.06 -10.73
CA ILE A 181 -9.66 -8.05 -10.36
C ILE A 181 -10.33 -8.41 -9.03
N LYS A 182 -11.10 -7.48 -8.47
CA LYS A 182 -11.92 -7.74 -7.28
C LYS A 182 -12.77 -9.00 -7.45
N GLY A 183 -12.68 -9.91 -6.49
CA GLY A 183 -13.35 -11.20 -6.46
C GLY A 183 -12.57 -12.35 -7.09
N ASP A 184 -11.49 -12.09 -7.83
CA ASP A 184 -10.65 -13.14 -8.38
C ASP A 184 -9.82 -13.84 -7.30
N ALA A 185 -9.57 -15.13 -7.48
CA ALA A 185 -8.52 -15.83 -6.76
C ALA A 185 -7.15 -15.34 -7.24
N VAL A 186 -6.31 -14.93 -6.30
CA VAL A 186 -4.95 -14.44 -6.52
C VAL A 186 -3.99 -15.51 -6.03
N PRO A 187 -3.31 -16.26 -6.91
CA PRO A 187 -2.21 -17.12 -6.53
C PRO A 187 -1.13 -16.26 -5.87
N ALA A 188 -0.85 -16.52 -4.60
CA ALA A 188 0.07 -15.74 -3.77
C ALA A 188 1.19 -16.65 -3.27
N LEU A 189 2.42 -16.34 -3.66
CA LEU A 189 3.62 -17.03 -3.17
C LEU A 189 3.92 -16.56 -1.75
N THR A 190 3.84 -17.49 -0.79
CA THR A 190 4.16 -17.24 0.63
C THR A 190 5.53 -17.81 1.00
N ARG A 191 6.03 -18.81 0.25
CA ARG A 191 7.38 -19.36 0.42
C ARG A 191 7.98 -19.76 -0.92
N GLY A 192 9.22 -19.38 -1.19
CA GLY A 192 9.93 -19.70 -2.44
C GLY A 192 10.59 -18.48 -3.06
N ARG A 193 10.88 -18.51 -4.36
CA ARG A 193 11.54 -17.42 -5.09
C ARG A 193 10.72 -16.95 -6.28
N ILE A 194 10.68 -15.64 -6.50
CA ILE A 194 9.85 -15.00 -7.52
C ILE A 194 10.56 -13.80 -8.13
N TYR A 195 10.31 -13.56 -9.42
CA TYR A 195 10.73 -12.33 -10.09
C TYR A 195 9.80 -11.18 -9.72
N VAL A 196 10.38 -10.06 -9.30
CA VAL A 196 9.65 -8.81 -9.03
C VAL A 196 10.35 -7.64 -9.73
N THR A 197 9.58 -6.65 -10.13
CA THR A 197 10.15 -5.40 -10.67
C THR A 197 10.62 -4.52 -9.52
N VAL A 198 11.82 -3.96 -9.64
CA VAL A 198 12.40 -3.09 -8.62
C VAL A 198 12.17 -1.62 -8.95
N GLU A 199 11.77 -0.82 -7.96
CA GLU A 199 11.50 0.60 -8.17
C GLU A 199 12.75 1.49 -8.12
N ASN A 200 13.81 0.99 -7.50
CA ASN A 200 15.10 1.63 -7.42
C ASN A 200 16.20 0.56 -7.55
N ASN A 201 17.46 0.98 -7.55
CA ASN A 201 18.55 0.01 -7.58
C ASN A 201 18.55 -0.83 -6.29
N VAL A 202 18.62 -2.16 -6.46
CA VAL A 202 18.73 -3.12 -5.36
C VAL A 202 19.99 -3.96 -5.53
N THR A 203 20.58 -4.37 -4.43
CA THR A 203 21.68 -5.33 -4.39
C THR A 203 21.29 -6.58 -3.62
N SER A 204 21.96 -7.70 -3.87
CA SER A 204 21.79 -8.93 -3.07
C SER A 204 21.89 -8.61 -1.58
N ASP A 205 21.02 -9.24 -0.80
CA ASP A 205 20.94 -9.15 0.66
C ASP A 205 20.75 -7.72 1.22
N SER A 206 20.47 -6.73 0.37
CA SER A 206 20.06 -5.39 0.85
C SER A 206 18.68 -5.46 1.52
N PRO A 207 18.36 -4.48 2.38
CA PRO A 207 17.02 -4.38 2.96
C PRO A 207 15.93 -4.35 1.88
N VAL A 208 14.84 -5.08 2.12
CA VAL A 208 13.67 -5.11 1.22
C VAL A 208 12.60 -4.19 1.79
N TYR A 209 12.27 -3.15 1.04
CA TYR A 209 11.17 -2.25 1.35
C TYR A 209 9.99 -2.50 0.42
N TRP A 210 8.79 -2.33 0.96
CA TRP A 210 7.52 -2.59 0.29
C TRP A 210 6.68 -1.33 0.24
N ARG A 211 6.26 -0.94 -0.98
CA ARG A 211 5.54 0.31 -1.22
C ARG A 211 4.12 0.26 -0.70
N ILE A 212 3.78 1.22 0.16
CA ILE A 212 2.44 1.35 0.77
C ILE A 212 1.67 2.59 0.31
N ALA A 213 2.34 3.51 -0.38
CA ALA A 213 1.72 4.70 -0.97
C ALA A 213 2.30 4.98 -2.37
N PRO A 214 1.44 5.36 -3.34
CA PRO A 214 1.89 5.69 -4.68
C PRO A 214 2.66 7.01 -4.68
N THR A 215 3.60 7.16 -5.60
CA THR A 215 4.28 8.42 -5.90
C THR A 215 4.16 8.75 -7.38
N LEU A 216 4.51 9.97 -7.77
CA LEU A 216 4.53 10.36 -9.19
C LEU A 216 5.47 9.47 -10.02
N ALA A 217 6.60 9.05 -9.44
CA ALA A 217 7.58 8.19 -10.11
C ALA A 217 7.19 6.70 -10.05
N ASN A 218 6.50 6.27 -8.99
CA ASN A 218 6.07 4.89 -8.77
C ASN A 218 4.57 4.86 -8.44
N PRO A 219 3.70 4.90 -9.46
CA PRO A 219 2.25 5.06 -9.25
C PRO A 219 1.56 3.78 -8.75
N LEU A 220 2.27 2.65 -8.73
CA LEU A 220 1.74 1.36 -8.31
C LEU A 220 2.16 1.07 -6.86
N VAL A 221 1.19 0.73 -6.00
CA VAL A 221 1.48 0.22 -4.65
C VAL A 221 1.85 -1.27 -4.70
N GLY A 222 2.44 -1.79 -3.63
CA GLY A 222 2.86 -3.19 -3.57
C GLY A 222 4.18 -3.49 -4.30
N GLY A 223 4.86 -2.47 -4.83
CA GLY A 223 6.20 -2.60 -5.41
C GLY A 223 7.30 -2.82 -4.36
N PHE A 224 8.47 -3.23 -4.83
CA PHE A 224 9.62 -3.54 -3.99
C PHE A 224 10.82 -2.64 -4.31
N ARG A 225 11.55 -2.26 -3.26
CA ARG A 225 12.67 -1.31 -3.34
C ARG A 225 13.70 -1.53 -2.23
N SER A 226 14.74 -0.70 -2.18
CA SER A 226 15.83 -0.78 -1.18
C SER A 226 15.82 0.29 -0.07
N ASP A 227 14.87 1.24 -0.09
CA ASP A 227 14.79 2.31 0.92
C ASP A 227 13.33 2.69 1.28
N SER A 228 13.16 3.58 2.26
CA SER A 228 11.84 4.01 2.75
C SER A 228 11.11 5.01 1.85
N ASP A 229 11.78 5.60 0.86
CA ASP A 229 11.23 6.62 -0.04
C ASP A 229 10.49 7.76 0.68
N GLY A 230 11.14 8.34 1.70
CA GLY A 230 10.53 9.38 2.52
C GLY A 230 9.34 8.90 3.36
N GLY A 231 9.21 7.60 3.61
CA GLY A 231 8.14 7.00 4.40
C GLY A 231 6.98 6.41 3.57
N THR A 232 7.10 6.39 2.24
CA THR A 232 6.08 5.79 1.36
C THR A 232 6.27 4.28 1.12
N ALA A 233 7.34 3.71 1.68
CA ALA A 233 7.58 2.27 1.75
C ALA A 233 8.03 1.83 3.15
N ILE A 234 7.67 0.60 3.51
CA ILE A 234 7.99 0.01 4.81
C ILE A 234 9.01 -1.10 4.68
N LEU A 235 9.89 -1.21 5.67
CA LEU A 235 10.86 -2.31 5.73
C LEU A 235 10.13 -3.61 6.05
N LEU A 236 10.27 -4.61 5.18
CA LEU A 236 9.86 -5.98 5.49
C LEU A 236 10.93 -6.63 6.37
N SER A 237 10.77 -6.44 7.68
CA SER A 237 11.70 -6.90 8.70
C SER A 237 11.58 -8.41 8.99
N ASN A 238 12.44 -8.93 9.88
CA ASN A 238 12.45 -10.33 10.35
C ASN A 238 12.88 -11.39 9.32
N ASN A 239 13.64 -11.01 8.29
CA ASN A 239 14.17 -11.94 7.27
C ASN A 239 13.08 -12.80 6.58
N ILE A 240 11.84 -12.32 6.54
CA ILE A 240 10.74 -12.98 5.81
C ILE A 240 10.91 -12.85 4.29
N VAL A 241 11.68 -11.86 3.86
CA VAL A 241 12.02 -11.62 2.45
C VAL A 241 13.48 -11.24 2.30
N ARG A 242 14.06 -11.53 1.14
CA ARG A 242 15.46 -11.23 0.84
C ARG A 242 15.72 -11.09 -0.66
N TRP A 243 16.52 -10.10 -1.04
CA TRP A 243 17.04 -9.99 -2.41
C TRP A 243 18.10 -11.07 -2.67
N ILE A 244 17.89 -11.88 -3.71
CA ILE A 244 18.84 -12.90 -4.16
C ILE A 244 19.71 -12.40 -5.31
N THR A 245 19.16 -11.52 -6.14
CA THR A 245 19.88 -10.91 -7.26
C THR A 245 19.83 -9.39 -7.16
N SER A 246 20.82 -8.75 -7.79
CA SER A 246 20.86 -7.29 -7.93
C SER A 246 20.16 -6.88 -9.21
N ALA A 247 19.52 -5.72 -9.22
CA ALA A 247 18.90 -5.14 -10.41
C ALA A 247 18.91 -3.62 -10.35
N SER A 248 18.97 -2.98 -11.52
CA SER A 248 18.74 -1.55 -11.65
C SER A 248 17.25 -1.24 -11.70
N THR A 249 16.91 0.00 -11.37
CA THR A 249 15.54 0.55 -11.43
C THR A 249 14.77 0.10 -12.67
N GLY A 250 13.54 -0.39 -12.48
CA GLY A 250 12.63 -0.85 -13.53
C GLY A 250 12.91 -2.25 -14.08
N ASN A 251 13.99 -2.91 -13.65
CA ASN A 251 14.32 -4.27 -14.07
C ASN A 251 13.85 -5.32 -13.06
N LEU A 252 14.00 -6.59 -13.42
CA LEU A 252 13.63 -7.71 -12.57
C LEU A 252 14.77 -8.09 -11.61
N ALA A 253 14.42 -8.28 -10.35
CA ALA A 253 15.24 -8.95 -9.36
C ALA A 253 14.51 -10.19 -8.81
N VAL A 254 15.28 -11.10 -8.23
CA VAL A 254 14.76 -12.29 -7.57
C VAL A 254 14.57 -11.98 -6.08
N LEU A 255 13.34 -12.13 -5.62
CA LEU A 255 12.96 -12.03 -4.22
C LEU A 255 12.71 -13.43 -3.67
N GLU A 256 13.39 -13.79 -2.58
CA GLU A 256 13.08 -14.97 -1.79
C GLU A 256 12.09 -14.58 -0.69
N ILE A 257 11.08 -15.42 -0.48
CA ILE A 257 10.03 -15.26 0.53
C ILE A 257 10.04 -16.49 1.43
N ASN A 258 9.93 -16.26 2.73
CA ASN A 258 9.92 -17.28 3.76
C ASN A 258 8.87 -16.96 4.83
N GLN A 259 7.63 -16.75 4.39
CA GLN A 259 6.52 -16.53 5.30
C GLN A 259 6.03 -17.89 5.86
N PRO A 260 5.81 -17.99 7.18
CA PRO A 260 5.28 -19.19 7.81
C PRO A 260 3.83 -19.50 7.40
#